data_AF-H0T3H3-F1
#
_entry.id   AF-H0T3H3-F1
#
_cell.length_a   1.000
_cell.length_b   1.000
_cell.length_c   1.000
_cell.angle_alpha   90.00
_cell.angle_beta   90.00
_cell.angle_gamma   90.00
#
_symmetry.space_group_name_H-M   'P 1'
#
loop_
_entity.id
_entity.type
_entity.pdbx_description
1 polymer ?
#
loop_
_entity_poly.entity_id
_entity_poly.type
_entity_poly.pdbx_seq_one_letter_code
_entity_poly.pdbx_strand_id
1 'polypeptide(L)'
;MSRPGVAGEGLTLSDAWVPAAPEVGRDIPLLLTIRNETSSPEALMRVRCPIANFSERHIVDRGEGAPAMRSIPNIPIPAGSTLVLLPTAYHVMLLQTREPLEPGKRFTCTIVFQKAGSIETEVEVRKSP
;
A
#
# COMPACT_ATOMS: atom_id res chain seq x y z
N MET A 1 -4.66 4.72 -19.74
CA MET A 1 -4.54 6.13 -19.33
C MET A 1 -4.55 6.16 -17.80
N SER A 2 -3.39 6.05 -17.16
CA SER A 2 -3.29 6.03 -15.69
C SER A 2 -3.36 7.46 -15.16
N ARG A 3 -4.36 7.73 -14.32
CA ARG A 3 -4.58 9.04 -13.66
C ARG A 3 -3.45 9.31 -12.65
N PRO A 4 -3.09 10.59 -12.42
CA PRO A 4 -1.91 10.95 -11.65
C PRO A 4 -2.18 10.75 -10.15
N GLY A 5 -1.25 10.08 -9.47
CA GLY A 5 -1.19 10.12 -8.00
C GLY A 5 -0.86 11.54 -7.55
N VAL A 6 -1.48 11.97 -6.45
CA VAL A 6 -1.14 13.24 -5.81
C VAL A 6 0.33 13.17 -5.38
N ALA A 7 1.12 14.14 -5.82
CA ALA A 7 2.53 14.24 -5.47
C ALA A 7 2.68 15.09 -4.20
N GLY A 8 3.21 14.51 -3.13
CA GLY A 8 3.85 15.29 -2.07
C GLY A 8 5.31 15.48 -2.48
N GLU A 9 5.78 16.72 -2.62
CA GLU A 9 7.12 17.12 -3.08
C GLU A 9 8.12 15.98 -3.35
N GLY A 10 8.13 15.46 -4.59
CA GLY A 10 9.07 14.43 -5.07
C GLY A 10 8.73 12.97 -4.75
N LEU A 11 7.58 12.69 -4.12
CA LEU A 11 7.01 11.35 -3.99
C LEU A 11 5.85 11.18 -4.97
N THR A 12 5.90 10.12 -5.77
CA THR A 12 4.81 9.75 -6.68
C THR A 12 4.27 8.38 -6.31
N LEU A 13 2.95 8.26 -6.25
CA LEU A 13 2.24 7.01 -5.99
C LEU A 13 1.53 6.59 -7.27
N SER A 14 1.70 5.35 -7.70
CA SER A 14 1.03 4.82 -8.89
C SER A 14 0.56 3.38 -8.69
N ASP A 15 -0.32 2.93 -9.57
CA ASP A 15 -0.78 1.54 -9.65
C ASP A 15 -1.29 0.98 -8.33
N ALA A 16 -1.99 1.80 -7.54
CA ALA A 16 -2.54 1.39 -6.26
C ALA A 16 -3.80 0.52 -6.45
N TRP A 17 -3.81 -0.67 -5.87
CA TRP A 17 -4.93 -1.60 -5.98
C TRP A 17 -5.04 -2.58 -4.81
N VAL A 18 -6.23 -3.13 -4.64
CA VAL A 18 -6.56 -4.20 -3.70
C VAL A 18 -7.29 -5.34 -4.43
N PRO A 19 -7.20 -6.60 -3.96
CA PRO A 19 -7.99 -7.68 -4.53
C PRO A 19 -9.48 -7.53 -4.19
N ALA A 20 -10.33 -8.01 -5.09
CA ALA A 20 -11.76 -8.14 -4.84
C ALA A 20 -12.04 -9.05 -3.66
N ALA A 21 -13.04 -8.69 -2.86
CA ALA A 21 -13.44 -9.40 -1.66
C ALA A 21 -14.98 -9.46 -1.61
N PRO A 22 -15.60 -10.61 -1.88
CA PRO A 22 -17.07 -10.70 -1.90
C PRO A 22 -17.70 -10.62 -0.50
N GLU A 23 -16.90 -10.89 0.54
CA GLU A 23 -17.33 -10.88 1.93
C GLU A 23 -16.79 -9.66 2.68
N VAL A 24 -17.51 -9.26 3.73
CA VAL A 24 -17.07 -8.27 4.73
C VAL A 24 -16.14 -8.93 5.75
N GLY A 25 -15.26 -8.15 6.37
CA GLY A 25 -14.39 -8.61 7.46
C GLY A 25 -13.15 -9.36 6.99
N ARG A 26 -12.76 -9.22 5.72
CA ARG A 26 -11.58 -9.87 5.15
C ARG A 26 -10.33 -9.07 5.44
N ASP A 27 -9.20 -9.77 5.46
CA ASP A 27 -7.86 -9.17 5.48
C ASP A 27 -7.26 -9.29 4.08
N ILE A 28 -6.87 -8.16 3.50
CA ILE A 28 -6.42 -8.08 2.10
C ILE A 28 -5.17 -7.22 1.95
N PRO A 29 -4.28 -7.52 1.00
CA PRO A 29 -3.16 -6.64 0.69
C PRO A 29 -3.59 -5.42 -0.12
N LEU A 30 -3.07 -4.25 0.26
CA LEU A 30 -2.93 -3.06 -0.58
C LEU A 30 -1.55 -3.08 -1.23
N LEU A 31 -1.56 -3.01 -2.56
CA LEU A 31 -0.38 -3.02 -3.41
C LEU A 31 -0.33 -1.69 -4.16
N LEU A 32 0.85 -1.11 -4.28
CA LEU A 32 1.09 0.13 -5.01
C LEU A 32 2.57 0.28 -5.33
N THR A 33 2.88 1.16 -6.27
CA THR A 33 4.24 1.61 -6.56
C THR A 33 4.46 2.99 -5.94
N ILE A 34 5.58 3.15 -5.23
CA ILE A 34 5.98 4.41 -4.61
C ILE A 34 7.35 4.77 -5.19
N ARG A 35 7.43 5.93 -5.83
CA ARG A 35 8.69 6.48 -6.34
C ARG A 35 9.10 7.66 -5.48
N ASN A 36 10.30 7.58 -4.92
CA ASN A 36 10.95 8.67 -4.20
C ASN A 36 12.02 9.30 -5.09
N GLU A 37 11.69 10.43 -5.70
CA GLU A 37 12.60 11.22 -6.53
C GLU A 37 13.41 12.24 -5.72
N THR A 38 13.18 12.31 -4.41
CA THR A 38 13.93 13.21 -3.53
C THR A 38 15.32 12.66 -3.22
N SER A 39 16.22 13.53 -2.76
CA SER A 39 17.54 13.17 -2.22
C SER A 39 17.50 12.69 -0.76
N SER A 40 16.32 12.58 -0.16
CA SER A 40 16.13 12.17 1.24
C SER A 40 15.41 10.82 1.34
N PRO A 41 15.84 9.91 2.24
CA PRO A 41 15.07 8.70 2.50
C PRO A 41 13.75 9.07 3.17
N GLU A 42 12.74 8.27 2.87
CA GLU A 42 11.38 8.36 3.38
C GLU A 42 10.96 7.01 4.00
N ALA A 43 9.89 7.00 4.77
CA ALA A 43 9.28 5.76 5.25
C ALA A 43 7.76 5.83 5.21
N LEU A 44 7.10 4.75 4.80
CA LEU A 44 5.65 4.60 4.90
C LEU A 44 5.30 4.24 6.36
N MET A 45 4.62 5.17 7.02
CA MET A 45 4.29 5.10 8.44
C MET A 45 2.87 4.59 8.70
N ARG A 46 1.92 4.88 7.81
CA ARG A 46 0.54 4.41 7.99
C ARG A 46 -0.23 4.44 6.68
N VAL A 47 -1.24 3.61 6.57
CA VAL A 47 -2.28 3.72 5.54
C VAL A 47 -3.64 3.92 6.21
N ARG A 48 -4.46 4.82 5.68
CA ARG A 48 -5.85 4.99 6.06
C ARG A 48 -6.69 4.74 4.82
N CYS A 49 -7.55 3.74 4.86
CA CYS A 49 -8.49 3.44 3.79
C CYS A 49 -9.90 3.39 4.37
N PRO A 50 -10.91 3.99 3.71
CA PRO A 50 -12.28 4.00 4.22
C PRO A 50 -12.87 2.60 4.30
N ILE A 51 -12.37 1.66 3.49
CA ILE A 51 -12.90 0.31 3.32
C ILE A 51 -12.42 -0.70 4.37
N ALA A 52 -11.53 -0.33 5.30
CA ALA A 52 -10.98 -1.23 6.31
C ALA A 52 -10.85 -0.56 7.68
N ASN A 53 -10.90 -1.34 8.76
CA ASN A 53 -10.75 -0.82 10.12
C ASN A 53 -9.30 -0.49 10.46
N PHE A 54 -8.36 -1.33 10.02
CA PHE A 54 -6.96 -1.22 10.39
C PHE A 54 -6.05 -1.39 9.17
N SER A 55 -4.81 -0.93 9.32
CA SER A 55 -3.75 -1.23 8.38
C SER A 55 -2.50 -1.64 9.13
N GLU A 56 -1.81 -2.63 8.58
CA GLU A 56 -0.50 -3.09 9.04
C GLU A 56 0.46 -3.11 7.87
N ARG A 57 1.76 -2.91 8.13
CA ARG A 57 2.78 -3.06 7.09
C ARG A 57 3.54 -4.32 7.38
N HIS A 58 3.69 -5.15 6.39
CA HIS A 58 4.34 -6.44 6.53
C HIS A 58 5.53 -6.53 5.58
N ILE A 59 6.49 -7.37 5.94
CA ILE A 59 7.53 -7.89 5.05
C ILE A 59 7.41 -9.40 5.00
N VAL A 60 7.60 -9.97 3.82
CA VAL A 60 7.86 -11.41 3.67
C VAL A 60 9.36 -11.62 3.87
N ASP A 61 9.74 -12.13 5.03
CA ASP A 61 11.10 -12.57 5.31
C ASP A 61 11.36 -13.90 4.58
N ARG A 62 12.43 -13.93 3.78
CA ARG A 62 12.90 -15.10 3.02
C ARG A 62 14.31 -15.51 3.44
N GLY A 63 14.66 -15.35 4.72
CA GLY A 63 15.92 -15.88 5.26
C GLY A 63 16.08 -17.39 5.06
N GLU A 64 16.98 -18.04 5.81
CA GLU A 64 17.32 -19.45 5.57
C GLU A 64 16.18 -20.46 5.83
N GLY A 65 15.02 -20.00 6.32
CA GLY A 65 13.86 -20.83 6.66
C GLY A 65 12.66 -20.64 5.71
N ALA A 66 11.52 -21.22 6.12
CA ALA A 66 10.26 -21.01 5.40
C ALA A 66 9.89 -19.52 5.35
N PRO A 67 9.35 -19.01 4.22
CA PRO A 67 8.91 -17.63 4.12
C PRO A 67 7.92 -17.27 5.23
N ALA A 68 8.17 -16.18 5.94
CA ALA A 68 7.33 -15.73 7.05
C ALA A 68 6.91 -14.27 6.86
N MET A 69 5.60 -14.01 6.97
CA MET A 69 5.08 -12.65 7.06
C MET A 69 5.34 -12.07 8.44
N ARG A 70 5.92 -10.87 8.50
CA ARG A 70 6.20 -10.16 9.76
C ARG A 70 5.66 -8.74 9.69
N SER A 71 4.92 -8.33 10.71
CA SER A 71 4.50 -6.94 10.88
C SER A 71 5.70 -6.07 11.26
N ILE A 72 5.80 -4.89 10.65
CA ILE A 72 6.93 -3.97 10.82
C ILE A 72 6.45 -2.55 11.15
N PRO A 73 7.26 -1.76 11.89
CA PRO A 73 6.90 -0.42 12.37
C PRO A 73 6.98 0.68 11.30
N ASN A 74 7.50 0.40 10.10
CA ASN A 74 7.46 1.23 8.88
C ASN A 74 7.99 0.44 7.67
N ILE A 75 7.70 0.92 6.46
CA ILE A 75 8.35 0.42 5.24
C ILE A 75 9.35 1.47 4.77
N PRO A 76 10.66 1.19 4.76
CA PRO A 76 11.68 2.14 4.33
C PRO A 76 11.66 2.34 2.81
N ILE A 77 11.84 3.58 2.37
CA ILE A 77 11.89 3.99 0.97
C ILE A 77 13.14 4.83 0.75
N PRO A 78 14.23 4.24 0.24
CA PRO A 78 15.48 4.98 -0.01
C PRO A 78 15.29 6.19 -0.94
N ALA A 79 16.18 7.17 -0.81
CA ALA A 79 16.25 8.31 -1.72
C ALA A 79 16.50 7.85 -3.17
N GLY A 80 15.90 8.52 -4.15
CA GLY A 80 16.07 8.21 -5.57
C GLY A 80 15.61 6.80 -5.99
N SER A 81 14.77 6.14 -5.18
CA SER A 81 14.37 4.74 -5.40
C SER A 81 12.90 4.59 -5.78
N THR A 82 12.58 3.46 -6.41
CA THR A 82 11.21 3.01 -6.64
C THR A 82 10.98 1.75 -5.81
N LEU A 83 9.98 1.80 -4.94
CA LEU A 83 9.51 0.66 -4.17
C LEU A 83 8.18 0.17 -4.73
N VAL A 84 8.13 -1.09 -5.12
CA VAL A 84 6.88 -1.76 -5.51
C VAL A 84 6.41 -2.63 -4.36
N LEU A 85 5.23 -2.35 -3.82
CA LEU A 85 4.61 -3.21 -2.83
C LEU A 85 4.02 -4.43 -3.52
N LEU A 86 4.45 -5.61 -3.07
CA LEU A 86 4.11 -6.90 -3.65
C LEU A 86 3.70 -7.88 -2.53
N PRO A 87 2.75 -8.80 -2.78
CA PRO A 87 2.34 -9.81 -1.80
C PRO A 87 3.50 -10.64 -1.25
N THR A 88 4.56 -10.77 -2.04
CA THR A 88 5.71 -11.63 -1.75
C THR A 88 6.93 -10.88 -1.20
N ALA A 89 6.78 -9.58 -0.90
CA ALA A 89 7.81 -8.69 -0.38
C ALA A 89 7.17 -7.72 0.64
N TYR A 90 7.52 -6.43 0.59
CA TYR A 90 6.80 -5.41 1.36
C TYR A 90 5.37 -5.25 0.85
N HIS A 91 4.40 -5.24 1.76
CA HIS A 91 3.01 -4.92 1.44
C HIS A 91 2.31 -4.31 2.65
N VAL A 92 1.17 -3.68 2.41
CA VAL A 92 0.28 -3.20 3.47
C VAL A 92 -0.91 -4.15 3.55
N MET A 93 -1.18 -4.71 4.71
CA MET A 93 -2.42 -5.44 4.97
C MET A 93 -3.49 -4.47 5.46
N LEU A 94 -4.64 -4.46 4.78
CA LEU A 94 -5.87 -3.82 5.23
C LEU A 94 -6.69 -4.88 5.95
N LEU A 95 -6.96 -4.67 7.24
CA LEU A 95 -7.62 -5.66 8.07
C LEU A 95 -9.09 -5.30 8.31
N GLN A 96 -9.91 -6.34 8.34
CA GLN A 96 -11.35 -6.26 8.58
C GLN A 96 -12.03 -5.27 7.62
N THR A 97 -12.16 -5.67 6.36
CA THR A 97 -12.92 -4.88 5.38
C THR A 97 -14.33 -4.58 5.89
N ARG A 98 -14.84 -3.38 5.58
CA ARG A 98 -16.14 -2.89 6.06
C ARG A 98 -17.28 -3.16 5.10
N GLU A 99 -16.96 -3.49 3.86
CA GLU A 99 -17.92 -3.70 2.78
C GLU A 99 -17.37 -4.70 1.75
N PRO A 100 -18.23 -5.33 0.94
CA PRO A 100 -17.81 -6.10 -0.22
C PRO A 100 -17.09 -5.22 -1.25
N LEU A 101 -15.96 -5.71 -1.74
CA LEU A 101 -15.12 -5.06 -2.74
C LEU A 101 -15.32 -5.72 -4.10
N GLU A 102 -16.11 -5.06 -4.95
CA GLU A 102 -16.38 -5.51 -6.32
C GLU A 102 -15.31 -5.01 -7.30
N PRO A 103 -14.87 -5.83 -8.27
CA PRO A 103 -13.92 -5.41 -9.30
C PRO A 103 -14.34 -4.14 -10.04
N GLY A 104 -13.40 -3.24 -10.29
CA GLY A 104 -13.61 -1.98 -11.00
C GLY A 104 -14.02 -0.81 -10.11
N LYS A 105 -14.42 -1.07 -8.84
CA LYS A 105 -14.63 0.01 -7.87
C LYS A 105 -13.33 0.74 -7.56
N ARG A 106 -13.44 2.03 -7.24
CA ARG A 106 -12.31 2.90 -6.86
C ARG A 106 -12.66 3.68 -5.60
N PHE A 107 -11.66 3.88 -4.75
CA PHE A 107 -11.78 4.68 -3.53
C PHE A 107 -10.44 5.36 -3.23
N THR A 108 -10.46 6.43 -2.45
CA THR A 108 -9.24 7.15 -2.06
C THR A 108 -8.74 6.63 -0.72
N CYS A 109 -7.45 6.29 -0.66
CA CYS A 109 -6.74 6.05 0.59
C CYS A 109 -5.72 7.16 0.84
N THR A 110 -5.42 7.40 2.11
CA THR A 110 -4.37 8.30 2.55
C THR A 110 -3.16 7.50 3.01
N ILE A 111 -2.01 7.74 2.39
CA ILE A 111 -0.72 7.17 2.77
C ILE A 111 0.05 8.22 3.58
N VAL A 112 0.46 7.87 4.79
CA VAL A 112 1.22 8.75 5.68
C VAL A 112 2.68 8.36 5.63
N PHE A 113 3.50 9.28 5.15
CA PHE A 113 4.94 9.21 5.11
C PHE A 113 5.56 9.92 6.32
N GLN A 114 6.80 9.56 6.67
CA GLN A 114 7.48 10.10 7.84
C GLN A 114 7.81 11.59 7.70
N LYS A 115 8.25 12.05 6.53
CA LYS A 115 8.64 13.46 6.30
C LYS A 115 7.65 14.20 5.41
N ALA A 116 7.25 13.61 4.29
CA ALA A 116 6.32 14.23 3.34
C ALA A 116 4.87 14.36 3.86
N GLY A 117 4.55 13.76 5.01
CA GLY A 117 3.22 13.82 5.59
C GLY A 117 2.21 12.95 4.84
N SER A 118 1.00 13.45 4.64
CA SER A 118 -0.10 12.66 4.07
C SER A 118 -0.26 12.90 2.58
N ILE A 119 -0.30 11.82 1.80
CA ILE A 119 -0.54 11.83 0.37
C ILE A 119 -1.74 10.95 0.06
N GLU A 120 -2.66 11.45 -0.76
CA GLU A 120 -3.83 10.69 -1.21
C GLU A 120 -3.54 9.90 -2.49
N THR A 121 -4.10 8.70 -2.59
CA THR A 121 -4.00 7.86 -3.77
C THR A 121 -5.32 7.17 -4.07
N GLU A 122 -5.72 7.18 -5.35
CA GLU A 122 -6.88 6.45 -5.84
C GLU A 122 -6.51 4.96 -5.95
N VAL A 123 -7.23 4.12 -5.24
CA VAL A 123 -7.03 2.67 -5.19
C VAL A 123 -8.13 1.98 -5.96
N GLU A 124 -7.75 1.05 -6.84
CA GLU A 124 -8.69 0.26 -7.65
C GLU A 124 -8.89 -1.15 -7.06
N VAL A 125 -10.12 -1.63 -7.06
CA VAL A 125 -10.41 -3.04 -6.77
C VAL A 125 -10.22 -3.86 -8.03
N ARG A 126 -9.35 -4.87 -7.99
CA ARG A 126 -9.06 -5.74 -9.14
C ARG A 126 -9.41 -7.19 -8.82
N LYS A 127 -9.75 -7.96 -9.86
CA LYS A 127 -9.72 -9.42 -9.73
C LYS A 127 -8.26 -9.83 -9.51
N SER A 128 -7.98 -10.56 -8.44
CA SER A 128 -6.69 -11.23 -8.32
C SER A 128 -6.50 -12.15 -9.52
N PRO A 129 -5.31 -12.15 -10.15
CA PRO A 129 -4.99 -13.11 -11.19
C PRO A 129 -5.00 -14.55 -10.67
#